data_AF-A0A4Y2VDQ0-F1
#
_entry.id   AF-A0A4Y2VDQ0-F1
#
_cell.length_a   1.000
_cell.length_b   1.000
_cell.length_c   1.000
_cell.angle_alpha   90.00
_cell.angle_beta   90.00
_cell.angle_gamma   90.00
#
_symmetry.space_group_name_H-M   'P 1'
#
loop_
_entity.id
_entity.type
_entity.pdbx_description
1 polymer ?
#
loop_
_entity_poly.entity_id
_entity_poly.type
_entity_poly.pdbx_seq_one_letter_code
_entity_poly.pdbx_strand_id
1 'polypeptide(L)'
;MKKKLSFVLKVDEAESDDTESDIEKRKKNEEIKTKCDDIDWLVELMKVKLNSNLSKREKIQILTIAPQSWSRKIVALELNVTEFMAQKARDLTLEKGILAIPGSRTVNKNFQEAMETDNFFMKIMNIV
;
A
#
# COMPACT_ATOMS: atom_id res chain seq x y z
N MET A 1 58.16 -32.62 45.03
CA MET A 1 57.30 -33.42 44.13
C MET A 1 55.84 -33.01 44.33
N LYS A 2 55.11 -32.76 43.23
CA LYS A 2 53.63 -32.77 43.10
C LYS A 2 52.89 -31.60 43.81
N LYS A 3 52.01 -30.82 43.20
CA LYS A 3 51.25 -30.91 41.93
C LYS A 3 50.97 -29.49 41.42
N LYS A 4 51.22 -29.26 40.13
CA LYS A 4 50.71 -28.11 39.37
C LYS A 4 49.19 -28.30 39.24
N LEU A 5 48.39 -27.43 39.87
CA LEU A 5 46.95 -27.39 39.61
C LEU A 5 46.76 -26.79 38.21
N SER A 6 46.50 -27.64 37.21
CA SER A 6 45.87 -27.22 35.97
C SER A 6 44.38 -27.10 36.24
N PHE A 7 43.92 -25.87 36.50
CA PHE A 7 42.49 -25.58 36.46
C PHE A 7 42.08 -25.62 34.99
N VAL A 8 41.51 -26.76 34.60
CA VAL A 8 40.88 -26.96 33.31
C VAL A 8 39.71 -26.00 33.26
N LEU A 9 39.83 -24.93 32.47
CA LEU A 9 38.67 -24.21 31.96
C LEU A 9 37.88 -25.23 31.12
N LYS A 10 36.93 -25.91 31.76
CA LYS A 10 35.76 -26.40 31.05
C LYS A 10 35.05 -25.13 30.60
N VAL A 11 35.38 -24.73 29.37
CA VAL A 11 34.45 -23.94 28.57
C VAL A 11 33.27 -24.88 28.41
N ASP A 12 32.26 -24.70 29.26
CA ASP A 12 30.94 -25.19 28.95
C ASP A 12 30.58 -24.44 27.66
N GLU A 13 30.76 -25.12 26.53
CA GLU A 13 30.06 -24.82 25.30
C GLU A 13 28.59 -24.93 25.70
N ALA A 14 27.99 -23.78 26.05
CA ALA A 14 26.56 -23.63 26.05
C ALA A 14 26.15 -23.87 24.60
N GLU A 15 25.86 -25.13 24.31
CA GLU A 15 25.09 -25.57 23.15
C GLU A 15 23.88 -24.64 23.11
N SER A 16 23.92 -23.65 22.20
CA SER A 16 22.82 -22.73 22.03
C SER A 16 21.72 -23.54 21.38
N ASP A 17 20.90 -24.18 22.21
CA ASP A 17 19.63 -24.77 21.82
C ASP A 17 18.69 -23.60 21.49
N ASP A 18 18.97 -22.95 20.35
CA ASP A 18 18.04 -22.05 19.69
C ASP A 18 16.83 -22.92 19.36
N THR A 19 15.80 -22.85 20.21
CA THR A 19 14.56 -23.57 19.98
C THR A 19 14.04 -23.25 18.57
N GLU A 20 13.37 -24.20 17.90
CA GLU A 20 12.76 -23.98 16.59
C GLU A 20 11.88 -22.71 16.56
N SER A 21 11.31 -22.37 17.71
CA SER A 21 10.57 -21.12 17.98
C SER A 21 11.39 -19.84 17.80
N ASP A 22 12.67 -19.83 18.16
CA ASP A 22 13.52 -18.63 18.10
C ASP A 22 14.09 -18.40 16.71
N ILE A 23 14.37 -19.46 15.96
CA ILE A 23 14.72 -19.39 14.52
C ILE A 23 13.53 -18.85 13.72
N GLU A 24 12.31 -19.31 14.01
CA GLU A 24 11.08 -18.84 13.36
C GLU A 24 10.80 -17.36 13.65
N LYS A 25 10.97 -16.91 14.92
CA LYS A 25 10.84 -15.48 15.27
C LYS A 25 11.85 -14.61 14.54
N ARG A 26 13.12 -15.04 14.41
CA ARG A 26 14.17 -14.27 13.69
C ARG A 26 13.80 -14.10 12.22
N LYS A 27 13.39 -15.19 11.54
CA LYS A 27 12.94 -15.14 10.13
C LYS A 27 11.75 -14.21 9.95
N LYS A 28 10.76 -14.28 10.86
CA LYS A 28 9.58 -13.40 10.81
C LYS A 28 9.94 -11.93 11.02
N ASN A 29 10.89 -11.64 11.92
CA ASN A 29 11.36 -10.27 12.14
C ASN A 29 12.11 -9.72 10.93
N GLU A 30 12.93 -10.54 10.26
CA GLU A 30 13.59 -10.16 9.00
C GLU A 30 12.56 -9.88 7.89
N GLU A 31 11.55 -10.74 7.75
CA GLU A 31 10.47 -10.53 6.76
C GLU A 31 9.68 -9.24 7.03
N ILE A 32 9.35 -8.95 8.31
CA ILE A 32 8.68 -7.71 8.70
C ILE A 32 9.54 -6.51 8.34
N LYS A 33 10.85 -6.59 8.61
CA LYS A 33 11.80 -5.51 8.29
C LYS A 33 11.80 -5.21 6.79
N THR A 34 11.94 -6.24 5.94
CA THR A 34 11.92 -6.06 4.48
C THR A 34 10.61 -5.44 4.00
N LYS A 35 9.46 -5.86 4.54
CA LYS A 35 8.15 -5.26 4.19
C LYS A 35 8.05 -3.79 4.61
N CYS A 36 8.63 -3.42 5.75
CA CYS A 36 8.71 -2.01 6.16
C CYS A 36 9.55 -1.19 5.18
N ASP A 37 10.72 -1.70 4.80
CA ASP A 37 11.61 -1.04 3.83
C ASP A 37 10.91 -0.83 2.47
N ASP A 38 10.13 -1.81 2.00
CA ASP A 38 9.35 -1.70 0.76
C ASP A 38 8.25 -0.64 0.83
N ILE A 39 7.60 -0.48 1.99
CA ILE A 39 6.57 0.53 2.20
C ILE A 39 7.20 1.92 2.21
N ASP A 40 8.33 2.09 2.91
CA ASP A 40 9.06 3.36 2.92
C ASP A 40 9.51 3.72 1.50
N TRP A 41 10.00 2.75 0.74
CA TRP A 41 10.35 2.94 -0.67
C TRP A 41 9.16 3.38 -1.53
N LEU A 42 7.98 2.78 -1.33
CA LEU A 42 6.75 3.17 -2.03
C LEU A 42 6.36 4.63 -1.71
N VAL A 43 6.48 5.05 -0.45
CA VAL A 43 6.19 6.43 -0.05
C VAL A 43 7.15 7.40 -0.76
N GLU A 44 8.43 7.04 -0.91
CA GLU A 44 9.38 7.92 -1.59
C GLU A 44 9.10 8.03 -3.09
N LEU A 45 8.73 6.92 -3.73
CA LEU A 45 8.26 6.92 -5.12
C LEU A 45 7.01 7.80 -5.30
N MET A 46 6.07 7.75 -4.35
CA MET A 46 4.88 8.61 -4.37
C MET A 46 5.27 10.09 -4.27
N LYS A 47 6.20 10.46 -3.37
CA LYS A 47 6.71 11.84 -3.24
C LYS A 47 7.32 12.33 -4.56
N VAL A 48 8.20 11.53 -5.17
CA VAL A 48 8.81 11.86 -6.47
C VAL A 48 7.75 12.08 -7.54
N LYS A 49 6.75 11.20 -7.61
CA LYS A 49 5.67 11.31 -8.59
C LYS A 49 4.78 12.52 -8.35
N LEU A 50 4.45 12.85 -7.10
CA LEU A 50 3.59 14.00 -6.73
C LEU A 50 4.27 15.36 -6.96
N ASN A 51 5.60 15.39 -6.88
CA ASN A 51 6.42 16.57 -7.20
C ASN A 51 6.62 16.77 -8.71
N SER A 52 6.20 15.81 -9.54
CA SER A 52 6.19 15.97 -10.99
C SER A 52 5.06 16.90 -11.46
N ASN A 53 5.09 17.30 -12.73
CA ASN A 53 4.05 18.13 -13.37
C ASN A 53 2.74 17.34 -13.60
N LEU A 54 2.06 17.01 -12.50
CA LEU A 54 0.76 16.34 -12.50
C LEU A 54 -0.38 17.32 -12.30
N SER A 55 -1.50 17.05 -12.98
CA SER A 55 -2.76 17.70 -12.72
C SER A 55 -3.28 17.39 -11.31
N LYS A 56 -4.17 18.23 -10.79
CA LYS A 56 -4.83 17.99 -9.49
C LYS A 56 -5.56 16.65 -9.44
N ARG A 57 -6.12 16.19 -10.57
CA ARG A 57 -6.81 14.89 -10.66
C ARG A 57 -5.84 13.73 -10.51
N GLU A 58 -4.72 13.75 -11.22
CA GLU A 58 -3.70 12.69 -11.13
C GLU A 58 -3.09 12.64 -9.73
N LYS A 59 -2.85 13.80 -9.10
CA LYS A 59 -2.38 13.85 -7.71
C LYS A 59 -3.39 13.19 -6.76
N ILE A 60 -4.69 13.50 -6.88
CA ILE A 60 -5.73 12.86 -6.07
C ILE A 60 -5.78 11.35 -6.32
N GLN A 61 -5.66 10.91 -7.58
CA GLN A 61 -5.64 9.50 -7.94
C GLN A 61 -4.48 8.76 -7.27
N ILE A 62 -3.26 9.30 -7.30
CA ILE A 62 -2.09 8.68 -6.65
C ILE A 62 -2.27 8.65 -5.13
N LEU A 63 -2.81 9.71 -4.54
CA LEU A 63 -3.05 9.80 -3.10
C LEU A 63 -4.03 8.73 -2.58
N THR A 64 -4.81 8.08 -3.44
CA THR A 64 -5.69 6.95 -3.03
C THR A 64 -4.93 5.74 -2.50
N ILE A 65 -3.63 5.61 -2.84
CA ILE A 65 -2.74 4.54 -2.38
C ILE A 65 -2.24 4.80 -0.94
N ALA A 66 -2.34 6.04 -0.44
CA ALA A 66 -1.83 6.38 0.88
C ALA A 66 -2.41 5.45 1.97
N PRO A 67 -1.62 5.07 2.98
CA PRO A 67 -2.08 4.18 4.04
C PRO A 67 -3.34 4.71 4.71
N GLN A 68 -4.37 3.87 4.83
CA GLN A 68 -5.64 4.26 5.45
C GLN A 68 -5.51 4.49 6.97
N SER A 69 -4.47 3.91 7.59
CA SER A 69 -4.09 4.17 8.98
C SER A 69 -3.56 5.59 9.20
N TRP A 70 -3.13 6.29 8.16
CA TRP A 70 -2.62 7.66 8.29
C TRP A 70 -3.76 8.67 8.37
N SER A 71 -3.64 9.60 9.33
CA SER A 71 -4.55 10.74 9.40
C SER A 71 -4.38 11.66 8.19
N ARG A 72 -5.38 12.50 7.91
CA ARG A 72 -5.28 13.49 6.82
C ARG A 72 -4.13 14.47 6.97
N LYS A 73 -3.77 14.79 8.22
CA LYS A 73 -2.64 15.66 8.55
C LYS A 73 -1.31 14.99 8.23
N ILE A 74 -1.16 13.70 8.57
CA ILE A 74 0.05 12.93 8.28
C ILE A 74 0.24 12.82 6.76
N VAL A 75 -0.81 12.45 6.02
CA VAL A 75 -0.74 12.35 4.55
C VAL A 75 -0.35 13.70 3.93
N ALA A 76 -0.94 14.81 4.41
CA ALA A 76 -0.64 16.15 3.92
C ALA A 76 0.81 16.54 4.17
N LEU A 77 1.33 16.26 5.37
CA LEU A 77 2.70 16.55 5.77
C LEU A 77 3.70 15.70 4.99
N GLU A 78 3.55 14.37 5.01
CA GLU A 78 4.53 13.45 4.42
C GLU A 78 4.59 13.54 2.89
N LEU A 79 3.44 13.70 2.23
CA LEU A 79 3.38 13.77 0.77
C LEU A 79 3.40 15.20 0.23
N ASN A 80 3.57 16.20 1.10
CA ASN A 80 3.60 17.62 0.75
C ASN A 80 2.39 18.05 -0.10
N VAL A 81 1.19 17.68 0.35
CA VAL A 81 -0.09 18.02 -0.30
C VAL A 81 -1.03 18.72 0.68
N THR A 82 -2.10 19.33 0.17
CA THR A 82 -3.11 19.95 1.04
C THR A 82 -3.98 18.89 1.72
N GLU A 83 -4.42 19.16 2.96
CA GLU A 83 -5.38 18.28 3.67
C GLU A 83 -6.64 18.02 2.84
N PHE A 84 -7.10 19.01 2.06
CA PHE A 84 -8.23 18.87 1.15
C PHE A 84 -8.02 17.76 0.10
N MET A 85 -6.83 17.69 -0.51
CA MET A 85 -6.52 16.64 -1.48
C MET A 85 -6.44 15.27 -0.82
N ALA A 86 -5.86 15.21 0.38
CA ALA A 86 -5.79 13.98 1.17
C ALA A 86 -7.19 13.50 1.59
N GLN A 87 -8.11 14.40 1.94
CA GLN A 87 -9.50 14.04 2.24
C GLN A 87 -10.20 13.51 0.98
N LYS A 88 -10.11 14.25 -0.13
CA LYS A 88 -10.75 13.87 -1.39
C LYS A 88 -10.25 12.54 -1.95
N ALA A 89 -8.97 12.22 -1.75
CA ALA A 89 -8.42 10.92 -2.12
C ALA A 89 -8.99 9.79 -1.24
N ARG A 90 -9.13 9.99 0.08
CA ARG A 90 -9.77 9.01 0.97
C ARG A 90 -11.22 8.75 0.60
N ASP A 91 -11.99 9.81 0.38
CA ASP A 91 -13.40 9.68 -0.04
C ASP A 91 -13.49 8.88 -1.35
N LEU A 92 -12.60 9.19 -2.31
CA LEU A 92 -12.52 8.48 -3.58
C LEU A 92 -12.13 7.00 -3.41
N THR A 93 -11.18 6.67 -2.51
CA THR A 93 -10.81 5.29 -2.20
C THR A 93 -11.99 4.52 -1.62
N LEU A 94 -12.78 5.13 -0.72
CA LEU A 94 -13.95 4.51 -0.12
C LEU A 94 -15.08 4.29 -1.13
N GLU A 95 -15.30 5.25 -2.03
CA GLU A 95 -16.37 5.18 -3.03
C GLU A 95 -16.04 4.25 -4.21
N LYS A 96 -14.79 4.25 -4.67
CA LYS A 96 -14.39 3.67 -5.97
C LYS A 96 -13.13 2.80 -5.93
N GLY A 97 -12.48 2.69 -4.79
CA GLY A 97 -11.24 1.94 -4.62
C GLY A 97 -9.98 2.73 -4.98
N ILE A 98 -8.83 2.05 -4.86
CA ILE A 98 -7.52 2.63 -5.16
C ILE A 98 -7.37 2.90 -6.66
N LEU A 99 -6.59 3.93 -6.99
CA LEU A 99 -6.31 4.40 -8.35
C LEU A 99 -7.56 4.76 -9.17
N ALA A 100 -8.71 4.97 -8.52
CA ALA A 100 -9.91 5.45 -9.19
C ALA A 100 -9.71 6.84 -9.80
N ILE A 101 -10.32 7.07 -10.96
CA ILE A 101 -10.21 8.35 -11.68
C ILE A 101 -11.18 9.37 -11.04
N PRO A 102 -10.68 10.51 -10.51
CA PRO A 102 -11.57 11.51 -9.91
C PRO A 102 -12.54 12.10 -10.94
N GLY A 103 -13.83 12.09 -10.60
CA GLY A 103 -14.88 12.63 -11.48
C GLY A 103 -15.31 11.69 -12.61
N SER A 104 -14.80 10.45 -12.69
CA SER A 104 -15.42 9.43 -13.54
C SER A 104 -16.83 9.13 -13.00
N ARG A 105 -17.84 9.10 -13.87
CA ARG A 105 -19.14 8.57 -13.49
C ARG A 105 -18.97 7.06 -13.33
N THR A 106 -19.41 6.53 -12.19
CA THR A 106 -19.62 5.09 -12.05
C THR A 106 -20.73 4.76 -13.04
N VAL A 107 -20.39 4.17 -14.18
CA VAL A 107 -21.40 3.64 -15.09
C VAL A 107 -22.01 2.47 -14.34
N ASN A 108 -23.19 2.69 -13.74
CA ASN A 108 -23.97 1.61 -13.16
C ASN A 108 -24.17 0.60 -14.29
N LYS A 109 -23.73 -0.65 -14.12
CA LYS A 109 -23.79 -1.68 -15.17
C LYS A 109 -25.20 -1.83 -15.76
N ASN A 110 -26.22 -1.50 -14.97
CA ASN A 110 -27.63 -1.48 -15.36
C ASN A 110 -27.99 -0.41 -16.41
N PHE A 111 -27.17 0.62 -16.63
CA PHE A 111 -27.39 1.61 -17.70
C PHE A 111 -26.76 1.19 -19.03
N GLN A 112 -25.81 0.26 -19.03
CA GLN A 112 -25.19 -0.23 -20.25
C GLN A 112 -26.18 -1.06 -21.07
N GLU A 113 -26.93 -1.95 -20.41
CA GLU A 113 -28.01 -2.74 -21.03
C GLU A 113 -29.10 -1.84 -21.62
N ALA A 114 -29.49 -0.76 -20.90
CA ALA A 114 -30.50 0.18 -21.39
C ALA A 114 -30.07 0.92 -22.67
N MET A 115 -28.79 1.32 -22.77
CA MET A 115 -28.26 1.97 -23.98
C MET A 115 -28.08 1.00 -25.16
N GLU A 116 -27.82 -0.28 -24.89
CA GLU A 116 -27.76 -1.32 -25.92
C GLU A 116 -29.15 -1.62 -26.49
N THR A 117 -30.19 -1.64 -25.65
CA THR A 117 -31.58 -1.84 -26.11
C THR A 117 -32.12 -0.66 -26.91
N ASP A 118 -31.78 0.57 -26.54
CA ASP A 118 -32.21 1.78 -27.27
C ASP A 118 -31.57 1.86 -28.66
N ASN A 119 -30.27 1.54 -28.77
CA ASN A 119 -29.60 1.46 -30.06
C ASN A 119 -30.15 0.32 -30.94
N PHE A 120 -30.55 -0.80 -30.35
CA PHE A 120 -31.18 -1.90 -31.08
C PHE A 120 -32.56 -1.53 -31.63
N PHE A 121 -33.41 -0.90 -30.81
CA PHE A 121 -34.74 -0.42 -31.25
C PHE A 121 -34.64 0.65 -32.34
N MET A 122 -33.73 1.62 -32.20
CA MET A 122 -33.51 2.65 -33.23
C MET A 122 -32.98 2.07 -34.54
N LYS A 123 -32.21 0.97 -34.49
CA LYS A 123 -31.73 0.27 -35.67
C LYS A 123 -32.83 -0.53 -36.37
N ILE A 124 -33.76 -1.14 -35.63
CA ILE A 124 -34.92 -1.83 -36.21
C ILE A 124 -35.90 -0.84 -36.85
N MET A 125 -36.18 0.28 -36.20
CA MET A 125 -37.13 1.29 -36.70
C MET A 125 -36.65 2.04 -37.95
N ASN A 126 -35.33 2.04 -38.24
CA ASN A 126 -34.75 2.63 -39.46
C ASN A 126 -34.60 1.64 -40.63
N ILE A 127 -35.05 0.38 -40.47
CA ILE A 127 -34.97 -0.68 -41.50
C ILE A 127 -36.36 -0.95 -42.13
N VAL A 128 -37.42 -0.26 -41.69
CA VAL A 128 -38.76 -0.26 -42.32
C VAL A 128 -38.95 1.04 -43.09
#